data_AF-A0AAJ7NG84-F1
#
_entry.id   AF-A0AAJ7NG84-F1
#
_cell.length_a   1.000
_cell.length_b   1.000
_cell.length_c   1.000
_cell.angle_alpha   90.00
_cell.angle_beta   90.00
_cell.angle_gamma   90.00
#
_symmetry.space_group_name_H-M   'P 1'
#
loop_
_entity.id
_entity.type
_entity.pdbx_description
1 polymer ?
#
loop_
_entity_poly.entity_id
_entity_poly.type
_entity_poly.pdbx_seq_one_letter_code
_entity_poly.pdbx_strand_id
1 'polypeptide(L)'
;MKTLFSLIFLVGCLALARAHTYHMGACPIVEPMQGFQINRFLGIWYVIQKTSTASKCITYNYTRGEEPGEYVITQDSDHPVLGLTPLKHEYHYTGELTVPEPSTPARMQVRFPLSVAGSASHVIFSTDYDNYAGIFTCQKLGFAHRQSATILSRRRELDKEYVDQLRQKLSLFGVDPYDLSIISQTGCPHGNNTLDINVDPSTFTAESLGNAVRKAGEKIGDGVQWVANASSKVYHKIAGSEEKGTTKPEENTRGAITRGYETNEVEWIP
;
A
#
# COMPACT_ATOMS: atom_id res chain seq x y z
N MET A 1 22.77 11.52 -35.30
CA MET A 1 22.84 10.25 -34.53
C MET A 1 22.60 10.45 -33.04
N LYS A 2 23.34 11.32 -32.34
CA LYS A 2 23.19 11.55 -30.88
C LYS A 2 21.78 12.02 -30.46
N THR A 3 21.13 12.86 -31.28
CA THR A 3 19.76 13.34 -31.05
C THR A 3 18.70 12.26 -31.22
N LEU A 4 18.90 11.34 -32.17
CA LEU A 4 17.99 10.21 -32.43
C LEU A 4 18.05 9.17 -31.30
N PHE A 5 19.25 8.86 -30.79
CA PHE A 5 19.42 7.98 -29.62
C PHE A 5 18.82 8.58 -28.34
N SER A 6 18.93 9.90 -28.15
CA SER A 6 18.31 10.59 -27.02
C SER A 6 16.78 10.53 -27.09
N LEU A 7 16.19 10.74 -28.27
CA LEU A 7 14.74 10.60 -28.47
C LEU A 7 14.25 9.15 -28.25
N ILE A 8 14.98 8.15 -28.74
CA ILE A 8 14.61 6.73 -28.55
C ILE A 8 14.71 6.34 -27.07
N PHE A 9 15.72 6.84 -26.35
CA PHE A 9 15.86 6.59 -24.92
C PHE A 9 14.72 7.27 -24.13
N LEU A 10 14.35 8.51 -24.46
CA LEU A 10 13.25 9.22 -23.80
C LEU A 10 11.89 8.56 -24.06
N VAL A 11 11.64 8.11 -25.30
CA VAL A 11 10.43 7.35 -25.66
C VAL A 11 10.42 5.97 -24.98
N GLY A 12 11.57 5.31 -24.85
CA GLY A 12 11.71 4.05 -24.11
C GLY A 12 11.45 4.20 -22.61
N CYS A 13 11.95 5.27 -21.98
CA CYS A 13 11.67 5.58 -20.58
C CYS A 13 10.18 5.91 -20.35
N LEU A 14 9.52 6.60 -21.28
CA LEU A 14 8.07 6.86 -21.23
C LEU A 14 7.23 5.58 -21.39
N ALA A 15 7.71 4.60 -22.17
CA ALA A 15 7.04 3.31 -22.33
C ALA A 15 7.15 2.41 -21.08
N LEU A 16 8.23 2.55 -20.30
CA LEU A 16 8.44 1.81 -19.05
C LEU A 16 7.74 2.44 -17.84
N ALA A 17 7.29 3.70 -17.92
CA ALA A 17 6.56 4.39 -16.86
C ALA A 17 5.06 4.01 -16.78
N ARG A 18 4.65 2.91 -17.42
CA ARG A 18 3.25 2.39 -17.42
C ARG A 18 2.95 1.47 -16.24
N ALA A 19 3.90 1.26 -15.32
CA ALA A 19 3.62 0.67 -14.02
C ALA A 19 3.21 1.78 -13.06
N HIS A 20 2.22 1.53 -12.20
CA HIS A 20 1.58 2.42 -11.23
C HIS A 20 0.34 3.20 -11.73
N THR A 21 -0.78 3.07 -11.00
CA THR A 21 -2.07 3.75 -11.26
C THR A 21 -2.08 5.19 -10.78
N TYR A 22 -1.10 5.96 -11.25
CA TYR A 22 -1.09 7.40 -11.13
C TYR A 22 -1.76 8.02 -12.35
N HIS A 23 -2.78 8.82 -12.09
CA HIS A 23 -3.54 9.52 -13.12
C HIS A 23 -3.36 11.03 -12.91
N MET A 24 -3.38 11.78 -14.00
CA MET A 24 -3.31 13.24 -13.95
C MET A 24 -4.68 13.84 -13.63
N GLY A 25 -4.70 14.97 -12.93
CA GLY A 25 -5.93 15.68 -12.59
C GLY A 25 -6.60 15.21 -11.30
N ALA A 26 -7.88 15.56 -11.15
CA ALA A 26 -8.67 15.23 -9.97
C ALA A 26 -9.11 13.75 -9.97
N CYS A 27 -9.38 13.22 -8.77
CA CYS A 27 -10.04 11.92 -8.62
C CYS A 27 -11.37 11.88 -9.39
N PRO A 28 -11.70 10.76 -10.04
CA PRO A 28 -13.02 10.58 -10.63
C PRO A 28 -14.09 10.60 -9.55
N ILE A 29 -15.29 11.07 -9.92
CA ILE A 29 -16.42 11.13 -9.01
C ILE A 29 -17.15 9.79 -9.09
N VAL A 30 -16.97 8.97 -8.06
CA VAL A 30 -17.72 7.71 -7.88
C VAL A 30 -18.90 7.96 -6.96
N GLU A 31 -20.09 7.57 -7.42
CA GLU A 31 -21.31 7.76 -6.66
C GLU A 31 -21.44 6.68 -5.57
N PRO A 32 -21.57 7.06 -4.28
CA PRO A 32 -21.72 6.13 -3.18
C PRO A 32 -23.07 5.44 -3.23
N MET A 33 -23.12 4.21 -2.71
CA MET A 33 -24.37 3.47 -2.59
C MET A 33 -25.38 4.21 -1.72
N GLN A 34 -26.60 4.38 -2.24
CA GLN A 34 -27.72 4.96 -1.52
C GLN A 34 -28.24 4.01 -0.43
N GLY A 35 -28.60 4.55 0.73
CA GLY A 35 -29.14 3.77 1.85
C GLY A 35 -28.15 2.76 2.44
N PHE A 36 -26.84 2.99 2.28
CA PHE A 36 -25.81 2.10 2.78
C PHE A 36 -25.85 1.94 4.31
N GLN A 37 -25.76 0.70 4.79
CA GLN A 37 -25.77 0.36 6.21
C GLN A 37 -24.45 -0.31 6.60
N ILE A 38 -23.52 0.47 7.13
CA ILE A 38 -22.17 -0.01 7.46
C ILE A 38 -22.15 -1.19 8.44
N ASN A 39 -23.10 -1.26 9.38
CA ASN A 39 -23.21 -2.39 10.31
C ASN A 39 -23.43 -3.74 9.61
N ARG A 40 -24.10 -3.76 8.44
CA ARG A 40 -24.28 -4.97 7.62
C ARG A 40 -23.05 -5.28 6.76
N PHE A 41 -22.20 -4.28 6.53
CA PHE A 41 -21.01 -4.39 5.70
C PHE A 41 -19.79 -4.93 6.46
N LEU A 42 -19.78 -4.83 7.79
CA LEU A 42 -18.70 -5.30 8.64
C LEU A 42 -18.35 -6.78 8.42
N GLY A 43 -17.15 -7.14 8.86
CA GLY A 43 -16.57 -8.47 8.76
C GLY A 43 -15.69 -8.65 7.52
N ILE A 44 -15.41 -9.91 7.24
CA ILE A 44 -14.43 -10.31 6.22
C ILE A 44 -15.03 -10.27 4.82
N TRP A 45 -14.21 -9.82 3.88
CA TRP A 45 -14.43 -9.81 2.45
C TRP A 45 -13.19 -10.36 1.75
N TYR A 46 -13.40 -11.26 0.79
CA TYR A 46 -12.35 -11.74 -0.11
C TYR A 46 -12.26 -10.81 -1.31
N VAL A 47 -11.05 -10.40 -1.65
CA VAL A 47 -10.83 -9.62 -2.87
C VAL A 47 -10.82 -10.56 -4.07
N ILE A 48 -11.68 -10.27 -5.05
CA ILE A 48 -11.81 -11.05 -6.29
C ILE A 48 -11.08 -10.38 -7.44
N GLN A 49 -11.20 -9.06 -7.55
CA GLN A 49 -10.43 -8.25 -8.49
C GLN A 49 -9.97 -6.96 -7.84
N LYS A 50 -8.75 -6.51 -8.16
CA LYS A 50 -8.17 -5.26 -7.64
C LYS A 50 -7.29 -4.62 -8.70
N THR A 51 -7.28 -3.29 -8.75
CA THR A 51 -6.42 -2.54 -9.68
C THR A 51 -4.94 -2.89 -9.48
N SER A 52 -4.28 -3.32 -10.57
CA SER A 52 -2.82 -3.42 -10.73
C SER A 52 -2.04 -4.00 -9.54
N THR A 53 -2.33 -5.25 -9.17
CA THR A 53 -1.60 -6.00 -8.14
C THR A 53 -1.20 -7.39 -8.64
N ALA A 54 -0.10 -7.92 -8.08
CA ALA A 54 0.36 -9.31 -8.23
C ALA A 54 0.17 -10.13 -6.95
N SER A 55 -0.41 -9.53 -5.91
CA SER A 55 -0.67 -10.18 -4.62
C SER A 55 -1.83 -11.18 -4.74
N LYS A 56 -1.79 -12.21 -3.91
CA LYS A 56 -2.84 -13.25 -3.85
C LYS A 56 -3.36 -13.36 -2.41
N CYS A 57 -4.46 -14.08 -2.24
CA CYS A 57 -5.07 -14.32 -0.93
C CYS A 57 -5.41 -13.02 -0.17
N ILE A 58 -5.82 -11.99 -0.92
CA ILE A 58 -6.10 -10.69 -0.33
C ILE A 58 -7.47 -10.73 0.34
N THR A 59 -7.54 -10.34 1.61
CA THR A 59 -8.81 -10.16 2.32
C THR A 59 -8.87 -8.77 2.94
N TYR A 60 -10.08 -8.23 3.04
CA TYR A 60 -10.38 -7.04 3.83
C TYR A 60 -11.28 -7.42 4.98
N ASN A 61 -10.94 -6.98 6.19
CA ASN A 61 -11.82 -7.10 7.34
C ASN A 61 -12.20 -5.71 7.84
N TYR A 62 -13.50 -5.44 7.86
CA TYR A 62 -14.05 -4.19 8.34
C TYR A 62 -14.59 -4.37 9.76
N THR A 63 -14.04 -3.64 10.73
CA THR A 63 -14.47 -3.70 12.13
C THR A 63 -14.87 -2.31 12.64
N ARG A 64 -15.52 -2.27 13.81
CA ARG A 64 -15.82 -1.00 14.48
C ARG A 64 -14.54 -0.44 15.10
N GLY A 65 -14.37 0.88 15.03
CA GLY A 65 -13.38 1.60 15.80
C GLY A 65 -13.79 1.76 17.26
N GLU A 66 -13.02 2.55 18.00
CA GLU A 66 -13.25 2.82 19.41
C GLU A 66 -14.45 3.74 19.62
N GLU A 67 -14.59 4.75 18.75
CA GLU A 67 -15.65 5.76 18.85
C GLU A 67 -16.78 5.57 17.81
N PRO A 68 -18.00 6.05 18.10
CA PRO A 68 -19.11 6.00 17.15
C PRO A 68 -18.80 6.73 15.84
N GLY A 69 -18.92 6.04 14.71
CA GLY A 69 -18.64 6.60 13.38
C GLY A 69 -17.21 6.36 12.89
N GLU A 70 -16.38 5.73 13.72
CA GLU A 70 -15.06 5.24 13.35
C GLU A 70 -15.09 3.74 13.07
N TYR A 71 -14.30 3.32 12.08
CA TYR A 71 -14.17 1.95 11.64
C TYR A 71 -12.71 1.65 11.34
N VAL A 72 -12.37 0.37 11.28
CA VAL A 72 -11.03 -0.08 10.94
C VAL A 72 -11.14 -1.02 9.74
N ILE A 73 -10.24 -0.86 8.78
CA ILE A 73 -10.05 -1.80 7.68
C ILE A 73 -8.68 -2.46 7.85
N THR A 74 -8.64 -3.79 7.89
CA THR A 74 -7.39 -4.54 7.82
C THR A 74 -7.30 -5.29 6.50
N GLN A 75 -6.16 -5.18 5.81
CA GLN A 75 -5.83 -5.98 4.64
C GLN A 75 -4.80 -7.04 5.01
N ASP A 76 -5.13 -8.30 4.72
CA ASP A 76 -4.18 -9.42 4.74
C ASP A 76 -3.91 -9.88 3.32
N SER A 77 -2.66 -10.18 2.99
CA SER A 77 -2.28 -10.67 1.65
C SER A 77 -1.00 -11.49 1.66
N ASP A 78 -0.88 -12.42 0.70
CA ASP A 78 0.34 -13.18 0.42
C ASP A 78 1.01 -12.60 -0.82
N HIS A 79 2.20 -12.02 -0.64
CA HIS A 79 2.95 -11.38 -1.72
C HIS A 79 4.07 -12.31 -2.24
N PRO A 80 4.07 -12.66 -3.54
CA PRO A 80 5.05 -13.61 -4.09
C PRO A 80 6.51 -13.12 -4.17
N VAL A 81 6.82 -11.86 -3.82
CA VAL A 81 8.09 -11.22 -4.25
C VAL A 81 9.29 -11.42 -3.30
N LEU A 82 9.13 -11.88 -2.06
CA LEU A 82 10.28 -12.07 -1.15
C LEU A 82 10.78 -13.53 -1.07
N GLY A 83 10.72 -14.26 -2.19
CA GLY A 83 11.20 -15.63 -2.35
C GLY A 83 12.72 -15.87 -2.16
N LEU A 84 13.48 -14.89 -1.67
CA LEU A 84 14.90 -15.03 -1.30
C LEU A 84 15.11 -15.37 0.17
N THR A 85 14.04 -15.45 0.95
CA THR A 85 14.09 -15.89 2.35
C THR A 85 12.96 -16.89 2.61
N PRO A 86 13.16 -17.91 3.48
CA PRO A 86 12.12 -18.88 3.87
C PRO A 86 11.03 -18.26 4.76
N LEU A 87 10.91 -16.94 4.78
CA LEU A 87 9.90 -16.21 5.51
C LEU A 87 8.64 -16.18 4.65
N LYS A 88 7.50 -16.49 5.24
CA LYS A 88 6.20 -16.29 4.60
C LYS A 88 5.85 -14.80 4.72
N HIS A 89 5.51 -14.17 3.61
CA HIS A 89 5.32 -12.72 3.53
C HIS A 89 3.84 -12.37 3.63
N GLU A 90 3.32 -12.52 4.83
CA GLU A 90 1.98 -12.05 5.18
C GLU A 90 2.08 -10.54 5.45
N TYR A 91 1.46 -9.75 4.58
CA TYR A 91 1.38 -8.30 4.75
C TYR A 91 0.05 -7.97 5.43
N HIS A 92 0.13 -7.56 6.70
CA HIS A 92 -0.98 -7.03 7.47
C HIS A 92 -0.95 -5.50 7.41
N TYR A 93 -2.04 -4.89 6.98
CA TYR A 93 -2.13 -3.43 6.86
C TYR A 93 -3.42 -2.89 7.44
N THR A 94 -3.30 -1.95 8.38
CA THR A 94 -4.45 -1.40 9.12
C THR A 94 -4.66 0.06 8.74
N GLY A 95 -5.88 0.39 8.35
CA GLY A 95 -6.35 1.75 8.08
C GLY A 95 -7.51 2.14 8.96
N GLU A 96 -7.58 3.42 9.29
CA GLU A 96 -8.71 4.02 10.02
C GLU A 96 -9.69 4.61 9.01
N LEU A 97 -10.96 4.27 9.16
CA LEU A 97 -12.07 4.74 8.34
C LEU A 97 -12.94 5.68 9.17
N THR A 98 -13.21 6.86 8.62
CA THR A 98 -14.15 7.83 9.22
C THR A 98 -15.28 8.13 8.25
N VAL A 99 -16.48 8.37 8.78
CA VAL A 99 -17.65 8.79 8.01
C VAL A 99 -17.83 10.31 8.17
N PRO A 100 -17.28 11.14 7.26
CA PRO A 100 -17.34 12.59 7.43
C PRO A 100 -18.76 13.16 7.30
N GLU A 101 -19.63 12.47 6.56
CA GLU A 101 -21.00 12.90 6.28
C GLU A 101 -21.97 11.75 6.60
N PRO A 102 -22.63 11.76 7.77
CA PRO A 102 -23.52 10.67 8.21
C PRO A 102 -24.70 10.41 7.27
N SER A 103 -25.12 11.41 6.48
CA SER A 103 -26.16 11.24 5.47
C SER A 103 -25.72 10.40 4.28
N THR A 104 -24.41 10.21 4.07
CA THR A 104 -23.83 9.42 2.98
C THR A 104 -22.76 8.44 3.50
N PRO A 105 -23.13 7.44 4.31
CA PRO A 105 -22.18 6.58 5.03
C PRO A 105 -21.36 5.66 4.12
N ALA A 106 -21.75 5.49 2.85
CA ALA A 106 -20.96 4.77 1.86
C ALA A 106 -19.75 5.56 1.36
N ARG A 107 -19.63 6.86 1.67
CA ARG A 107 -18.45 7.67 1.37
C ARG A 107 -17.68 7.92 2.65
N MET A 108 -16.58 7.20 2.81
CA MET A 108 -15.67 7.30 3.94
C MET A 108 -14.37 8.01 3.53
N GLN A 109 -13.59 8.39 4.54
CA GLN A 109 -12.17 8.71 4.39
C GLN A 109 -11.36 7.63 5.09
N VAL A 110 -10.42 7.04 4.36
CA VAL A 110 -9.43 6.12 4.93
C VAL A 110 -8.14 6.87 5.17
N ARG A 111 -7.57 6.68 6.36
CA ARG A 111 -6.25 7.19 6.72
C ARG A 111 -5.37 6.01 7.06
N PHE A 112 -4.20 6.00 6.44
CA PHE A 112 -3.18 5.02 6.75
C PHE A 112 -2.05 5.65 7.57
N PRO A 113 -1.57 4.97 8.64
CA PRO A 113 -0.59 5.55 9.56
C PRO A 113 0.69 6.08 8.90
N LEU A 114 1.13 5.45 7.79
CA LEU A 114 2.36 5.78 7.08
C LEU A 114 2.15 6.70 5.85
N SER A 115 0.91 7.16 5.61
CA SER A 115 0.61 8.02 4.46
C SER A 115 0.98 9.48 4.76
N VAL A 116 2.20 9.88 4.36
CA VAL A 116 2.62 11.30 4.36
C VAL A 116 1.77 12.18 3.42
N ALA A 117 1.04 11.54 2.51
CA ALA A 117 0.21 12.18 1.50
C ALA A 117 -1.24 12.44 1.97
N GLY A 118 -1.58 12.16 3.23
CA GLY A 118 -2.91 12.42 3.81
C GLY A 118 -3.90 11.25 3.65
N SER A 119 -5.20 11.56 3.81
CA SER A 119 -6.30 10.60 3.67
C SER A 119 -6.67 10.34 2.21
N ALA A 120 -7.31 9.20 1.96
CA ALA A 120 -7.92 8.84 0.67
C ALA A 120 -9.44 8.76 0.84
N SER A 121 -10.17 9.08 -0.22
CA SER A 121 -11.60 8.76 -0.27
C SER A 121 -11.77 7.26 -0.42
N HIS A 122 -12.68 6.66 0.35
CA HIS A 122 -13.05 5.24 0.30
C HIS A 122 -14.55 5.13 0.08
N VAL A 123 -14.96 4.72 -1.11
CA VAL A 123 -16.36 4.75 -1.54
C VAL A 123 -16.87 3.34 -1.81
N ILE A 124 -17.93 2.93 -1.10
CA ILE A 124 -18.67 1.72 -1.40
C ILE A 124 -19.73 2.11 -2.41
N PHE A 125 -19.50 1.78 -3.68
CA PHE A 125 -20.39 2.22 -4.77
C PHE A 125 -21.53 1.23 -5.03
N SER A 126 -21.40 -0.03 -4.62
CA SER A 126 -22.44 -1.05 -4.76
C SER A 126 -22.19 -2.22 -3.82
N THR A 127 -23.22 -2.72 -3.14
CA THR A 127 -23.15 -3.98 -2.39
C THR A 127 -24.55 -4.50 -2.12
N ASP A 128 -24.68 -5.82 -1.99
CA ASP A 128 -25.86 -6.45 -1.40
C ASP A 128 -25.62 -6.94 0.03
N TYR A 129 -24.46 -6.59 0.61
CA TYR A 129 -23.93 -6.97 1.93
C TYR A 129 -23.54 -8.44 2.09
N ASP A 130 -24.24 -9.34 1.41
CA ASP A 130 -24.23 -10.77 1.68
C ASP A 130 -23.45 -11.57 0.63
N ASN A 131 -23.24 -11.02 -0.58
CA ASN A 131 -22.52 -11.72 -1.65
C ASN A 131 -21.39 -10.89 -2.23
N TYR A 132 -21.62 -9.63 -2.60
CA TYR A 132 -20.65 -8.82 -3.32
C TYR A 132 -20.53 -7.41 -2.77
N ALA A 133 -19.38 -6.78 -3.06
CA ALA A 133 -19.25 -5.34 -2.94
C ALA A 133 -18.27 -4.77 -3.97
N GLY A 134 -18.50 -3.54 -4.38
CA GLY A 134 -17.59 -2.72 -5.16
C GLY A 134 -17.12 -1.55 -4.34
N ILE A 135 -15.80 -1.42 -4.21
CA ILE A 135 -15.17 -0.27 -3.56
C ILE A 135 -14.31 0.49 -4.57
N PHE A 136 -14.24 1.80 -4.38
CA PHE A 136 -13.34 2.68 -5.10
C PHE A 136 -12.61 3.56 -4.12
N THR A 137 -11.29 3.61 -4.24
CA THR A 137 -10.43 4.45 -3.42
C THR A 137 -9.66 5.42 -4.29
N CYS A 138 -9.53 6.66 -3.83
CA CYS A 138 -8.73 7.65 -4.52
C CYS A 138 -8.08 8.64 -3.57
N GLN A 139 -6.82 8.93 -3.82
CA GLN A 139 -6.05 9.91 -3.09
C GLN A 139 -5.44 10.93 -4.04
N LYS A 140 -5.71 12.19 -3.76
CA LYS A 140 -5.13 13.31 -4.48
C LYS A 140 -3.68 13.53 -4.06
N LEU A 141 -2.81 13.72 -5.04
CA LEU A 141 -1.37 13.93 -4.90
C LEU A 141 -0.98 15.19 -5.69
N GLY A 142 -1.26 16.36 -5.14
CA GLY A 142 -1.02 17.64 -5.82
C GLY A 142 -1.85 17.77 -7.12
N PHE A 143 -1.17 17.71 -8.27
CA PHE A 143 -1.78 17.79 -9.62
C PHE A 143 -2.15 16.41 -10.21
N ALA A 144 -1.83 15.33 -9.51
CA ALA A 144 -2.16 13.96 -9.88
C ALA A 144 -3.04 13.32 -8.80
N HIS A 145 -3.45 12.08 -9.04
CA HIS A 145 -4.05 11.23 -8.04
C HIS A 145 -3.61 9.78 -8.24
N ARG A 146 -3.76 8.99 -7.18
CA ARG A 146 -3.71 7.53 -7.24
C ARG A 146 -5.09 6.98 -6.96
N GLN A 147 -5.48 5.94 -7.68
CA GLN A 147 -6.78 5.30 -7.51
C GLN A 147 -6.67 3.77 -7.55
N SER A 148 -7.67 3.13 -6.94
CA SER A 148 -7.84 1.68 -6.98
C SER A 148 -9.33 1.35 -6.92
N ALA A 149 -9.75 0.44 -7.79
CA ALA A 149 -11.04 -0.20 -7.71
C ALA A 149 -10.83 -1.63 -7.21
N THR A 150 -11.74 -2.08 -6.36
CA THR A 150 -11.70 -3.45 -5.83
C THR A 150 -13.10 -4.05 -5.83
N ILE A 151 -13.19 -5.28 -6.35
CA ILE A 151 -14.38 -6.13 -6.32
C ILE A 151 -14.19 -7.15 -5.21
N LEU A 152 -15.16 -7.21 -4.30
CA LEU A 152 -15.16 -8.02 -3.10
C LEU A 152 -16.27 -9.06 -3.16
N SER A 153 -16.04 -10.18 -2.47
CA SER A 153 -17.02 -11.24 -2.26
C SER A 153 -17.03 -11.71 -0.81
N ARG A 154 -18.18 -12.14 -0.30
CA ARG A 154 -18.25 -12.83 1.00
C ARG A 154 -17.68 -14.24 0.94
N ARG A 155 -17.42 -14.77 -0.25
CA ARG A 155 -16.82 -16.09 -0.49
C ARG A 155 -15.54 -15.93 -1.29
N ARG A 156 -14.73 -16.99 -1.35
CA ARG A 156 -13.47 -17.00 -2.11
C ARG A 156 -13.64 -16.87 -3.63
N GLU A 157 -14.86 -17.03 -4.11
CA GLU A 157 -15.24 -16.89 -5.51
C GLU A 157 -16.47 -15.98 -5.60
N LEU A 158 -16.72 -15.46 -6.80
CA LEU A 158 -17.87 -14.62 -7.10
C LEU A 158 -18.37 -14.91 -8.51
N ASP A 159 -19.68 -15.03 -8.66
CA ASP A 159 -20.30 -15.30 -9.95
C ASP A 159 -19.99 -14.18 -10.94
N LYS A 160 -19.76 -14.58 -12.19
CA LYS A 160 -19.36 -13.67 -13.27
C LYS A 160 -20.36 -12.53 -13.47
N GLU A 161 -21.64 -12.77 -13.24
CA GLU A 161 -22.70 -11.76 -13.35
C GLU A 161 -22.46 -10.55 -12.43
N TYR A 162 -22.13 -10.79 -11.16
CA TYR A 162 -21.80 -9.72 -10.22
C TYR A 162 -20.51 -9.00 -10.62
N VAL A 163 -19.50 -9.74 -11.07
CA VAL A 163 -18.23 -9.14 -11.54
C VAL A 163 -18.48 -8.22 -12.73
N ASP A 164 -19.23 -8.68 -13.73
CA ASP A 164 -19.55 -7.91 -14.94
C ASP A 164 -20.36 -6.65 -14.60
N GLN A 165 -21.36 -6.78 -13.72
CA GLN A 165 -22.18 -5.67 -13.25
C GLN A 165 -21.32 -4.58 -12.58
N LEU A 166 -20.40 -4.97 -11.70
CA LEU A 166 -19.53 -4.01 -11.00
C LEU A 166 -18.53 -3.35 -11.95
N ARG A 167 -17.95 -4.11 -12.90
CA ARG A 167 -17.05 -3.58 -13.94
C ARG A 167 -17.77 -2.59 -14.85
N GLN A 168 -19.02 -2.88 -15.24
CA GLN A 168 -19.84 -1.96 -16.01
C GLN A 168 -20.08 -0.66 -15.24
N LYS A 169 -20.40 -0.75 -13.94
CA LYS A 169 -20.63 0.42 -13.09
C LYS A 169 -19.38 1.27 -12.92
N LEU A 170 -18.20 0.66 -12.75
CA LEU A 170 -16.90 1.36 -12.75
C LEU A 170 -16.65 2.12 -14.06
N SER A 171 -16.97 1.50 -15.20
CA SER A 171 -16.83 2.13 -16.52
C SER A 171 -17.68 3.38 -16.66
N LEU A 172 -18.89 3.39 -16.09
CA LEU A 172 -19.77 4.58 -16.07
C LEU A 172 -19.17 5.75 -15.26
N PHE A 173 -18.30 5.47 -14.29
CA PHE A 173 -17.55 6.48 -13.54
C PHE A 173 -16.24 6.89 -14.21
N GLY A 174 -15.94 6.37 -15.41
CA GLY A 174 -14.69 6.63 -16.12
C GLY A 174 -13.48 5.88 -15.55
N VAL A 175 -13.71 4.82 -14.75
CA VAL A 175 -12.66 3.94 -14.24
C VAL A 175 -12.54 2.74 -15.19
N ASP A 176 -11.35 2.51 -15.74
CA ASP A 176 -11.13 1.42 -16.69
C ASP A 176 -11.24 0.06 -15.97
N PRO A 177 -12.23 -0.79 -16.31
CA PRO A 177 -12.35 -2.10 -15.69
C PRO A 177 -11.21 -3.05 -16.09
N TYR A 178 -10.51 -2.81 -17.20
CA TYR A 178 -9.41 -3.68 -17.67
C TYR A 178 -8.13 -3.53 -16.85
N ASP A 179 -8.03 -2.50 -16.01
CA ASP A 179 -6.92 -2.32 -15.06
C ASP A 179 -7.03 -3.25 -13.82
N LEU A 180 -8.12 -4.02 -13.71
CA LEU A 180 -8.36 -4.93 -12.60
C LEU A 180 -7.67 -6.30 -12.82
N SER A 181 -6.71 -6.62 -11.96
CA SER A 181 -6.13 -7.96 -11.82
C SER A 181 -7.11 -8.91 -11.11
N ILE A 182 -7.16 -10.17 -11.55
CA ILE A 182 -7.87 -11.24 -10.82
C ILE A 182 -7.00 -11.69 -9.64
N ILE A 183 -7.60 -11.77 -8.46
CA ILE A 183 -6.89 -12.17 -7.24
C ILE A 183 -7.18 -13.64 -6.95
N SER A 184 -6.15 -14.47 -6.93
CA SER A 184 -6.29 -15.88 -6.58
C SER A 184 -6.57 -16.04 -5.09
N GLN A 185 -7.63 -16.75 -4.75
CA GLN A 185 -8.00 -17.15 -3.38
C GLN A 185 -7.75 -18.65 -3.11
N THR A 186 -6.96 -19.30 -3.98
CA THR A 186 -6.62 -20.73 -3.88
C THR A 186 -5.26 -20.93 -3.23
N GLY A 187 -5.11 -21.98 -2.41
CA GLY A 187 -3.83 -22.30 -1.78
C GLY A 187 -3.36 -21.27 -0.74
N CYS A 188 -4.30 -20.51 -0.15
CA CYS A 188 -3.99 -19.51 0.86
C CYS A 188 -3.52 -20.15 2.17
N PRO A 189 -2.50 -19.59 2.83
CA PRO A 189 -2.01 -20.11 4.10
C PRO A 189 -3.14 -20.08 5.15
N HIS A 190 -3.31 -21.21 5.85
CA HIS A 190 -4.18 -21.26 7.02
C HIS A 190 -3.37 -20.77 8.22
N GLY A 191 -3.87 -19.73 8.89
CA GLY A 191 -3.20 -19.04 10.00
C GLY A 191 -2.84 -19.98 11.14
N ASN A 192 -1.62 -20.52 11.12
CA ASN A 192 -0.94 -21.02 12.31
C ASN A 192 0.58 -21.22 12.13
N ASN A 193 1.26 -20.57 11.19
CA ASN A 193 2.73 -20.68 11.07
C ASN A 193 3.33 -19.57 10.17
N THR A 194 3.14 -18.32 10.54
CA THR A 194 3.67 -17.14 9.83
C THR A 194 4.13 -16.12 10.87
N LEU A 195 5.31 -15.51 10.65
CA LEU A 195 5.72 -14.34 11.41
C LEU A 195 4.76 -13.22 11.02
N ASP A 196 3.95 -12.78 11.97
CA ASP A 196 3.02 -11.68 11.82
C ASP A 196 3.81 -10.36 11.84
N ILE A 197 4.02 -9.76 10.67
CA ILE A 197 4.58 -8.40 10.59
C ILE A 197 3.40 -7.44 10.79
N ASN A 198 2.98 -7.31 12.04
CA ASN A 198 2.04 -6.27 12.46
C ASN A 198 2.72 -4.92 12.30
N VAL A 199 2.25 -4.11 11.36
CA VAL A 199 2.61 -2.69 11.29
C VAL A 199 1.53 -1.92 12.04
N ASP A 200 1.74 -1.77 13.34
CA ASP A 200 0.86 -1.06 14.25
C ASP A 200 1.49 0.29 14.71
N PRO A 201 0.70 1.23 15.24
CA PRO A 201 1.22 2.54 15.68
C PRO A 201 2.26 2.47 16.81
N SER A 202 2.29 1.37 17.56
CA SER A 202 3.21 1.11 18.68
C SER A 202 4.46 0.30 18.30
N THR A 203 4.54 -0.20 17.04
CA THR A 203 5.69 -0.98 16.56
C THR A 203 7.01 -0.20 16.65
N PHE A 204 6.96 1.15 16.64
CA PHE A 204 8.15 2.01 16.75
C PHE A 204 8.05 3.02 17.89
N THR A 205 7.92 2.55 19.13
CA THR A 205 8.32 3.35 20.30
C THR A 205 9.83 3.22 20.51
N ALA A 206 10.50 4.24 21.06
CA ALA A 206 11.94 4.17 21.36
C ALA A 206 12.28 2.96 22.28
N GLU A 207 11.31 2.49 23.05
CA GLU A 207 11.39 1.30 23.90
C GLU A 207 11.36 -0.02 23.11
N SER A 208 10.61 -0.12 22.00
CA SER A 208 10.60 -1.32 21.15
C SER A 208 11.92 -1.50 20.39
N LEU A 209 12.51 -0.39 19.91
CA LEU A 209 13.85 -0.37 19.33
C LEU A 209 14.94 -0.70 20.36
N GLY A 210 14.86 -0.14 21.57
CA GLY A 210 15.79 -0.45 22.67
C GLY A 210 15.75 -1.92 23.10
N ASN A 211 14.55 -2.51 23.16
CA ASN A 211 14.37 -3.92 23.49
C ASN A 211 14.79 -4.85 22.35
N ALA A 212 14.61 -4.46 21.09
CA ALA A 212 15.10 -5.23 19.93
C ALA A 212 16.63 -5.20 19.84
N VAL A 213 17.26 -4.05 20.06
CA VAL A 213 18.73 -3.91 20.11
C VAL A 213 19.33 -4.68 21.30
N ARG A 214 18.66 -4.66 22.46
CA ARG A 214 19.07 -5.43 23.65
C ARG A 214 18.95 -6.94 23.43
N LYS A 215 17.83 -7.43 22.86
CA LYS A 215 17.64 -8.86 22.51
C LYS A 215 18.62 -9.32 21.43
N ALA A 216 19.00 -8.45 20.49
CA ALA A 216 20.04 -8.74 19.51
C ALA A 216 21.44 -8.81 20.16
N GLY A 217 21.72 -7.94 21.14
CA GLY A 217 22.94 -7.98 21.94
C GLY A 217 23.06 -9.21 22.84
N GLU A 218 21.95 -9.69 23.41
CA GLU A 218 21.91 -10.89 24.27
C GLU A 218 22.05 -12.21 23.48
N LYS A 219 21.76 -12.22 22.17
CA LYS A 219 21.86 -13.41 21.30
C LYS A 219 23.15 -13.50 20.47
N ILE A 220 23.99 -12.48 20.50
CA ILE A 220 25.32 -12.48 19.85
C ILE A 220 26.37 -12.52 20.96
N GLY A 221 26.35 -13.60 21.73
CA GLY A 221 27.51 -14.06 22.49
C GLY A 221 28.43 -14.79 21.52
N ASP A 222 29.71 -14.42 21.55
CA ASP A 222 30.83 -14.95 20.76
C ASP A 222 30.90 -14.51 19.28
N GLY A 223 31.49 -13.32 19.11
CA GLY A 223 32.50 -13.10 18.08
C GLY A 223 32.00 -12.68 16.69
N VAL A 224 31.74 -11.38 16.50
CA VAL A 224 32.24 -10.54 15.39
C VAL A 224 31.98 -9.08 15.78
N GLN A 225 33.03 -8.26 15.80
CA GLN A 225 32.96 -6.85 16.17
C GLN A 225 32.37 -6.03 15.00
N TRP A 226 31.06 -5.80 15.00
CA TRP A 226 30.45 -4.94 14.00
C TRP A 226 30.67 -3.46 14.36
N VAL A 227 31.32 -2.75 13.44
CA VAL A 227 31.69 -1.34 13.57
C VAL A 227 30.43 -0.48 13.53
N ALA A 228 29.92 -0.12 14.71
CA ALA A 228 28.91 0.91 14.88
C ALA A 228 29.56 2.30 14.73
N ASN A 229 29.85 2.74 13.50
CA ASN A 229 30.27 4.11 13.24
C ASN A 229 29.90 4.54 11.81
N ALA A 230 28.62 4.86 11.59
CA ALA A 230 28.21 5.65 10.42
C ALA A 230 26.88 6.42 10.56
N SER A 231 26.13 6.30 11.66
CA SER A 231 24.79 6.92 11.80
C SER A 231 24.65 7.97 12.92
N SER A 232 25.66 8.22 13.75
CA SER A 232 25.61 9.30 14.78
C SER A 232 26.11 10.67 14.29
N LYS A 233 26.68 10.78 13.08
CA LYS A 233 27.26 12.05 12.57
C LYS A 233 26.33 12.91 11.70
N VAL A 234 25.08 12.50 11.45
CA VAL A 234 24.13 13.31 10.66
C VAL A 234 23.12 14.06 11.55
N TYR A 235 22.95 13.66 12.82
CA TYR A 235 21.98 14.30 13.73
C TYR A 235 22.38 15.68 14.27
N HIS A 236 23.62 16.14 14.06
CA HIS A 236 24.06 17.47 14.50
C HIS A 236 24.26 18.50 13.38
N LYS A 237 23.71 18.28 12.17
CA LYS A 237 23.90 19.22 11.04
C LYS A 237 22.63 19.91 10.52
N ILE A 238 21.50 19.82 11.23
CA ILE A 238 20.25 20.53 10.87
C ILE A 238 19.82 21.58 11.92
N ALA A 239 20.64 21.84 12.95
CA ALA A 239 20.41 22.94 13.89
C ALA A 239 21.57 23.95 13.88
N GLY A 240 21.38 25.07 13.16
CA GLY A 240 21.96 26.38 13.52
C GLY A 240 23.39 26.77 13.08
N SER A 241 23.45 27.89 12.33
CA SER A 241 24.47 28.97 12.27
C SER A 241 25.92 28.76 11.78
N GLU A 242 26.21 29.45 10.66
CA GLU A 242 27.38 30.25 10.22
C GLU A 242 28.88 29.90 10.47
N GLU A 243 29.62 30.16 9.37
CA GLU A 243 31.03 30.53 9.14
C GLU A 243 32.21 29.51 9.07
N LYS A 244 32.83 29.55 7.87
CA LYS A 244 34.25 29.43 7.45
C LYS A 244 35.06 28.14 7.64
N GLY A 245 35.68 27.71 6.53
CA GLY A 245 36.99 27.02 6.53
C GLY A 245 37.16 25.92 5.47
N THR A 246 37.96 26.21 4.45
CA THR A 246 38.64 25.34 3.44
C THR A 246 39.09 23.96 3.96
N THR A 247 39.16 22.86 3.19
CA THR A 247 40.13 22.58 2.09
C THR A 247 39.80 21.20 1.45
N LYS A 248 40.02 21.02 0.13
CA LYS A 248 40.11 19.71 -0.58
C LYS A 248 41.51 19.08 -0.39
N PRO A 249 41.67 17.75 -0.57
CA PRO A 249 42.27 17.26 -1.83
C PRO A 249 41.66 15.97 -2.41
N GLU A 250 42.00 15.74 -3.68
CA GLU A 250 41.79 14.61 -4.61
C GLU A 250 42.36 13.27 -4.05
N GLU A 251 42.18 12.05 -4.59
CA GLU A 251 42.03 11.53 -5.97
C GLU A 251 41.67 10.01 -5.91
N ASN A 252 41.06 9.48 -6.98
CA ASN A 252 41.08 8.09 -7.52
C ASN A 252 40.82 6.88 -6.59
N THR A 253 39.91 5.94 -6.91
CA THR A 253 40.10 4.95 -7.99
C THR A 253 38.81 4.16 -8.29
N ARG A 254 38.58 3.93 -9.61
CA ARG A 254 37.78 2.89 -10.28
C ARG A 254 37.23 1.72 -9.44
N GLY A 255 35.95 1.42 -9.68
CA GLY A 255 35.34 0.12 -9.39
C GLY A 255 33.88 0.07 -9.85
N ALA A 256 33.66 -0.19 -11.13
CA ALA A 256 32.33 -0.41 -11.68
C ALA A 256 31.71 -1.68 -11.08
N ILE A 257 30.63 -1.52 -10.30
CA ILE A 257 29.61 -2.55 -10.08
C ILE A 257 28.26 -1.86 -10.17
N THR A 258 27.75 -1.72 -11.39
CA THR A 258 26.33 -1.43 -11.62
C THR A 258 25.54 -2.68 -11.23
N ARG A 259 25.27 -2.86 -9.93
CA ARG A 259 24.13 -3.67 -9.48
C ARG A 259 22.92 -2.77 -9.58
N GLY A 260 22.06 -3.05 -10.57
CA GLY A 260 20.74 -2.45 -10.65
C GLY A 260 20.02 -2.68 -9.33
N TYR A 261 19.86 -1.61 -8.56
CA TYR A 261 18.89 -1.55 -7.48
C TYR A 261 17.56 -1.34 -8.18
N GLU A 262 16.91 -2.45 -8.54
CA GLU A 262 15.49 -2.44 -8.87
C GLU A 262 14.79 -1.95 -7.61
N THR A 263 14.26 -0.73 -7.66
CA THR A 263 13.50 -0.16 -6.57
C THR A 263 12.23 -0.98 -6.44
N ASN A 264 12.20 -1.87 -5.44
CA ASN A 264 10.99 -2.58 -5.04
C ASN A 264 9.99 -1.54 -4.52
N GLU A 265 9.12 -1.06 -5.40
CA GLU A 265 8.06 -0.12 -5.07
C GLU A 265 6.94 -0.83 -4.31
N VAL A 266 6.67 -0.38 -3.08
CA VAL A 266 5.64 -0.89 -2.20
C VAL A 266 4.27 -0.70 -2.87
N GLU A 267 3.54 -1.79 -3.10
CA GLU A 267 2.18 -1.78 -3.61
C GLU A 267 1.35 -0.76 -2.82
N TRP A 268 0.63 0.14 -3.51
CA TRP A 268 -0.28 1.03 -2.80
C TRP A 268 -1.42 0.19 -2.24
N ILE A 269 -1.49 0.13 -0.91
CA ILE A 269 -2.57 -0.54 -0.19
C ILE A 269 -3.62 0.54 0.14
N PRO A 270 -4.78 0.53 -0.55
CA PRO A 270 -5.92 1.37 -0.21
C PRO A 270 -6.80 0.79 0.88
#